data_AF-A0A0N8PWJ7-F1
#
_entry.id   AF-A0A0N8PWJ7-F1
#
_cell.length_a   1.000
_cell.length_b   1.000
_cell.length_c   1.000
_cell.angle_alpha   90.00
_cell.angle_beta   90.00
_cell.angle_gamma   90.00
#
_symmetry.space_group_name_H-M   'P 1'
#
loop_
_entity.id
_entity.type
_entity.pdbx_description
1 polymer ?
#
loop_
_entity_poly.entity_id
_entity_poly.type
_entity_poly.pdbx_seq_one_letter_code
_entity_poly.pdbx_strand_id
1 'polypeptide(L)' 'MKQPLVYEVDLTKIKGAGDFPCPSCGVVISPEDETEEVYTILETKVKGESLEELVIQCNKCGSKISIVGFLSPELASPEG' A
#
# COMPACT_ATOMS: atom_id res chain seq x y z
N MET A 1 -4.22 -21.59 17.32
CA MET A 1 -4.67 -20.77 16.17
C MET A 1 -3.72 -19.58 16.06
N LYS A 2 -2.90 -19.49 15.00
CA LYS A 2 -2.06 -18.31 14.77
C LYS A 2 -2.92 -17.35 13.96
N GLN A 3 -3.29 -16.22 14.57
CA GLN A 3 -4.02 -15.17 13.87
C GLN A 3 -3.22 -14.77 12.62
N PRO A 4 -3.86 -14.58 11.46
CA PRO A 4 -3.15 -14.05 10.29
C PRO A 4 -2.62 -12.67 10.68
N LEU A 5 -1.30 -12.53 10.75
CA LEU A 5 -0.63 -11.26 10.98
C LEU A 5 -0.84 -10.40 9.73
N VAL A 6 -1.88 -9.57 9.77
CA VAL A 6 -2.07 -8.50 8.78
C VAL A 6 -1.32 -7.29 9.31
N TYR A 7 -0.39 -6.79 8.51
CA TYR A 7 0.41 -5.63 8.89
C TYR A 7 -0.25 -4.36 8.37
N GLU A 8 -0.51 -3.40 9.25
CA GLU A 8 -1.02 -2.09 8.84
C GLU A 8 0.16 -1.15 8.57
N VAL A 9 0.14 -0.49 7.42
CA VAL A 9 1.16 0.46 6.96
C VAL A 9 0.47 1.78 6.66
N ASP A 10 0.86 2.82 7.37
CA ASP A 10 0.30 4.16 7.22
C ASP A 10 1.28 5.03 6.42
N LEU A 11 0.93 5.33 5.17
CA LEU A 11 1.76 6.12 4.27
C LEU A 11 2.01 7.53 4.81
N THR A 12 1.11 8.08 5.64
CA THR A 12 1.31 9.42 6.25
C THR A 12 2.48 9.46 7.23
N LYS A 13 2.87 8.29 7.77
CA LYS A 13 4.01 8.16 8.68
C LYS A 13 5.32 7.86 7.97
N ILE A 14 5.25 7.46 6.70
CA ILE A 14 6.40 7.13 5.87
C ILE A 14 6.88 8.42 5.20
N LYS A 15 8.14 8.78 5.46
CA LYS A 15 8.81 9.91 4.78
C LYS A 15 9.46 9.38 3.51
N GLY A 16 8.90 9.66 2.34
CA GLY A 16 9.45 9.17 1.06
C GLY A 16 8.47 9.32 -0.11
N ALA A 17 8.72 8.61 -1.20
CA ALA A 17 7.86 8.58 -2.38
C ALA A 17 6.67 7.60 -2.25
N GLY A 18 6.51 7.02 -1.06
CA GLY A 18 5.55 5.94 -0.80
C GLY A 18 6.18 4.55 -0.84
N ASP A 19 7.49 4.44 -1.06
CA ASP A 19 8.26 3.22 -0.91
C ASP A 19 8.37 2.82 0.57
N PHE A 20 8.10 1.55 0.88
CA PHE A 20 8.20 1.03 2.24
C PHE A 20 8.70 -0.42 2.27
N PRO A 21 9.54 -0.79 3.25
CA PRO A 21 9.95 -2.17 3.41
C PRO A 21 8.82 -3.03 4.00
N CYS A 22 8.63 -4.23 3.48
CA CYS A 22 7.70 -5.21 4.02
C CYS A 22 8.06 -5.51 5.48
N PRO A 23 7.13 -5.37 6.43
CA PRO A 23 7.41 -5.58 7.86
C PRO A 23 7.70 -7.04 8.24
N SER A 24 7.49 -7.97 7.30
CA SER A 24 7.73 -9.40 7.51
C SER A 24 9.10 -9.86 6.99
N CYS A 25 9.51 -9.43 5.79
CA CYS A 25 10.77 -9.88 5.17
C CYS A 25 11.74 -8.75 4.80
N GLY A 26 11.29 -7.50 4.81
CA GLY A 26 12.10 -6.33 4.45
C GLY A 26 12.21 -6.03 2.95
N VAL A 27 11.49 -6.74 2.06
CA VAL A 27 11.47 -6.37 0.64
C VAL A 27 10.88 -4.97 0.46
N VAL A 28 11.50 -4.13 -0.37
CA VAL A 28 10.97 -2.80 -0.68
C VAL A 28 9.74 -2.95 -1.56
N ILE A 29 8.62 -2.40 -1.10
CA ILE A 29 7.37 -2.30 -1.83
C ILE A 29 7.24 -0.84 -2.27
N SER A 30 7.27 -0.63 -3.58
CA SER A 30 7.03 0.68 -4.18
C SER A 30 5.65 0.72 -4.83
N PRO A 31 4.90 1.84 -4.72
CA PRO A 31 3.64 2.04 -5.42
C PRO A 31 3.82 2.12 -6.94
N GLU A 32 5.04 2.32 -7.41
CA GLU A 32 5.45 2.33 -8.83
C GLU A 32 5.61 0.91 -9.40
N ASP A 33 5.58 -0.12 -8.55
CA ASP A 33 5.81 -1.50 -8.94
C ASP A 33 4.51 -2.12 -9.50
N GLU A 34 4.20 -1.78 -10.76
CA GLU A 34 3.01 -2.24 -11.48
C GLU A 34 3.13 -3.66 -12.04
N THR A 35 4.29 -4.28 -11.89
CA THR A 35 4.62 -5.59 -12.50
C THR A 35 3.96 -6.77 -11.78
N GLU A 36 3.36 -6.54 -10.61
CA GLU A 36 2.85 -7.56 -9.69
C GLU A 36 3.91 -8.61 -9.26
N GLU A 37 5.20 -8.38 -9.53
CA GLU A 37 6.27 -9.32 -9.22
C GLU A 37 6.62 -9.30 -7.72
N VAL A 38 6.55 -8.12 -7.10
CA VAL A 38 6.95 -7.90 -5.69
C VAL A 38 5.77 -8.15 -4.74
N TYR A 39 4.59 -7.69 -5.12
CA TYR A 39 3.36 -7.86 -4.37
C TYR A 39 2.17 -8.03 -5.30
N THR A 40 1.10 -8.61 -4.79
CA THR A 40 -0.18 -8.73 -5.49
C THR A 40 -1.26 -8.02 -4.68
N ILE A 41 -2.10 -7.25 -5.35
CA ILE A 41 -3.23 -6.56 -4.72
C ILE A 41 -4.30 -7.61 -4.41
N LEU A 42 -4.68 -7.73 -3.13
CA LEU A 42 -5.74 -8.63 -2.69
C LEU A 42 -7.09 -7.92 -2.63
N GLU A 43 -7.12 -6.71 -2.07
CA GLU A 43 -8.35 -5.95 -1.89
C GLU A 43 -8.07 -4.44 -1.99
N THR A 44 -8.96 -3.73 -2.66
CA THR A 44 -8.90 -2.26 -2.81
C THR A 44 -10.16 -1.67 -2.23
N LYS A 45 -10.05 -0.81 -1.22
CA LYS A 45 -11.16 -0.03 -0.68
C LYS A 45 -11.05 1.42 -1.12
N VAL A 46 -12.10 1.86 -1.79
CA VAL A 46 -12.29 3.24 -2.23
C VAL A 46 -13.52 3.82 -1.56
N LYS A 47 -13.47 5.11 -1.24
CA LYS A 47 -14.60 5.85 -0.68
C LYS A 47 -14.79 7.14 -1.46
N GLY A 48 -15.90 7.17 -2.22
CA GLY A 48 -16.12 8.21 -3.22
C GLY A 48 -15.07 8.12 -4.30
N GLU A 49 -14.27 9.17 -4.44
CA GLU A 49 -13.21 9.29 -5.46
C GLU A 49 -11.80 9.07 -4.88
N SER A 50 -11.69 8.76 -3.58
CA SER A 50 -10.40 8.57 -2.91
C SER A 50 -10.18 7.12 -2.46
N LEU A 51 -8.96 6.63 -2.61
CA LEU A 51 -8.55 5.32 -2.11
C LEU A 51 -8.38 5.41 -0.58
N GLU A 52 -9.10 4.59 0.17
CA GLU A 52 -9.12 4.65 1.64
C GLU A 52 -8.17 3.60 2.24
N GLU A 53 -8.16 2.39 1.68
CA GLU A 53 -7.33 1.29 2.15
C GLU A 53 -6.96 0.35 0.98
N LEU A 54 -5.73 -0.15 0.96
CA LEU A 54 -5.25 -1.10 -0.04
C LEU A 54 -4.61 -2.31 0.66
N VAL A 55 -5.22 -3.48 0.52
CA VAL A 55 -4.67 -4.73 1.03
C VAL A 55 -3.86 -5.40 -0.06
N ILE A 56 -2.57 -5.55 0.18
CA ILE A 56 -1.66 -6.28 -0.71
C ILE A 56 -1.08 -7.50 -0.02
N GLN A 57 -0.61 -8.46 -0.80
CA GLN A 57 0.17 -9.60 -0.34
C GLN A 57 1.57 -9.51 -0.91
N CYS A 58 2.57 -9.61 -0.04
CA CYS A 58 3.95 -9.70 -0.48
C CYS A 58 4.19 -11.05 -1.16
N ASN A 59 4.70 -11.06 -2.39
CA ASN A 59 4.99 -12.30 -3.13
C ASN A 59 6.29 -12.95 -2.68
N LYS A 60 7.16 -12.21 -1.98
CA LYS A 60 8.40 -12.76 -1.39
C LYS A 60 8.14 -13.65 -0.18
N CYS A 61 7.24 -13.25 0.73
CA CYS A 61 7.00 -13.96 1.99
C CYS A 61 5.55 -14.39 2.22
N GLY A 62 4.62 -14.01 1.36
CA GLY A 62 3.19 -14.31 1.48
C GLY A 62 2.45 -13.53 2.56
N SER A 63 3.07 -12.48 3.15
CA SER A 63 2.44 -11.70 4.21
C SER A 63 1.45 -10.68 3.66
N LYS A 64 0.33 -10.49 4.37
CA LYS A 64 -0.71 -9.52 4.00
C LYS A 64 -0.45 -8.19 4.68
N ILE A 65 -0.59 -7.11 3.93
CA ILE A 65 -0.28 -5.76 4.35
C ILE A 65 -1.46 -4.87 3.97
N SER A 66 -2.08 -4.21 4.96
CA SER A 66 -3.09 -3.20 4.75
C SER A 66 -2.42 -1.83 4.73
N ILE A 67 -2.46 -1.17 3.59
CA ILE A 67 -1.89 0.15 3.40
C ILE A 67 -3.03 1.16 3.57
N VAL A 68 -2.79 2.21 4.34
CA VAL A 68 -3.71 3.31 4.57
C VAL A 68 -2.97 4.63 4.44
N GLY A 69 -3.70 5.75 4.45
CA GLY A 69 -3.09 7.07 4.37
C GLY A 69 -2.77 7.52 2.94
N PHE A 70 -3.48 6.98 1.95
CA PHE A 70 -3.45 7.48 0.58
C PHE A 70 -4.01 8.91 0.56
N LEU A 71 -3.13 9.89 0.39
CA LEU A 71 -3.53 11.28 0.14
C LEU A 71 -3.74 11.41 -1.37
N SER A 72 -4.97 11.61 -1.81
CA SER A 72 -5.26 11.89 -3.22
C SER A 72 -4.59 13.21 -3.63
N PRO A 73 -3.79 13.24 -4.71
CA PRO A 73 -3.29 14.49 -5.29
C PRO A 73 -4.40 15.19 -6.10
N GLU A 74 -5.65 15.17 -5.63
CA GLU A 74 -6.77 15.80 -6.32
C GLU A 74 -6.92 17.25 -5.83
N LEU A 75 -5.92 18.11 -6.07
CA LEU A 75 -6.04 19.58 -5.92
C LEU A 75 -4.87 20.37 -6.53
N ALA A 76 -4.07 19.79 -7.44
CA ALA A 76 -2.98 20.49 -8.13
C ALA A 76 -3.21 20.62 -9.64
N SER A 77 -4.43 20.94 -10.07
CA SER A 77 -4.69 21.52 -11.37
C SER A 77 -5.71 22.65 -11.22
N PRO A 78 -5.28 23.90 -10.92
CA PRO A 78 -6.13 25.04 -11.23
C PRO A 78 -6.35 25.07 -12.75
N GLU A 79 -7.60 25.37 -13.10
CA GLU A 79 -8.16 25.51 -14.44
C GLU A 79 -7.23 26.25 -15.43
N GLY A 80 -7.24 25.81 -16.68
CA GLY A 80 -6.61 26.49 -17.82
C GLY A 80 -7.46 26.37 -19.07
#